data_AF-A0A2W7CR57-F1
#
_entry.id   AF-A0A2W7CR57-F1
#
_cell.length_a   1.000
_cell.length_b   1.000
_cell.length_c   1.000
_cell.angle_alpha   90.00
_cell.angle_beta   90.00
_cell.angle_gamma   90.00
#
_symmetry.space_group_name_H-M   'P 1'
#
loop_
_entity.id
_entity.type
_entity.pdbx_description
1 polymer ?
#
loop_
_entity_poly.entity_id
_entity_poly.type
_entity_poly.pdbx_seq_one_letter_code
_entity_poly.pdbx_strand_id
1 'polypeptide(L)' 'MTSAARQFQVLDVVALKMDLSEHNLTAGQVGTPVEHLAPNIYEVDFSDDDG' A
#
# COMPACT_ATOMS: atom_id res chain seq x y z
N MET A 1 -11.91 -12.55 10.53
CA MET A 1 -11.47 -11.54 11.51
C MET A 1 -11.60 -10.19 10.82
N THR A 2 -12.66 -9.44 11.10
CA THR A 2 -12.89 -8.14 10.47
C THR A 2 -12.08 -7.10 11.24
N SER A 3 -10.87 -6.79 10.76
CA SER A 3 -10.08 -5.69 11.32
C SER A 3 -10.86 -4.38 11.10
N ALA A 4 -10.98 -3.56 12.14
CA ALA A 4 -11.52 -2.21 12.01
C ALA A 4 -10.73 -1.45 10.93
N ALA A 5 -11.43 -0.69 10.07
CA ALA A 5 -10.77 0.12 9.04
C ALA A 5 -9.93 1.21 9.71
N ARG A 6 -8.63 0.95 9.83
CA ARG A 6 -7.66 1.92 10.31
C ARG A 6 -7.27 2.80 9.13
N GLN A 7 -7.33 4.12 9.31
CA GLN A 7 -6.71 5.04 8.35
C GLN A 7 -5.20 4.89 8.44
N PHE A 8 -4.56 4.78 7.28
CA PHE A 8 -3.10 4.78 7.19
C PHE A 8 -2.57 6.20 7.32
N GLN A 9 -1.38 6.32 7.87
CA GLN A 9 -0.62 7.56 7.89
C GLN A 9 0.51 7.48 6.86
N VAL A 10 1.00 8.63 6.40
CA VAL A 10 2.26 8.70 5.65
C VAL A 10 3.37 8.06 6.49
N LEU A 11 4.22 7.26 5.84
CA LEU A 11 5.28 6.43 6.45
C LEU A 11 4.81 5.20 7.24
N ASP A 12 3.52 4.84 7.21
CA ASP A 12 3.11 3.51 7.66
C ASP A 12 3.68 2.41 6.75
N VAL A 13 3.72 1.18 7.25
CA VAL A 13 4.06 0.00 6.44
C VAL A 13 2.78 -0.75 6.08
N VAL A 14 2.55 -0.93 4.78
CA VAL A 14 1.37 -1.64 4.25
C VAL A 14 1.78 -2.81 3.37
N ALA A 15 0.89 -3.78 3.21
CA ALA A 15 1.09 -4.91 2.30
C ALA A 15 -0.12 -5.09 1.37
N LEU A 16 0.15 -5.38 0.11
CA LEU A 16 -0.87 -5.61 -0.90
C LEU A 16 -1.65 -6.90 -0.62
N LYS A 17 -2.99 -6.88 -0.74
CA LYS A 17 -3.82 -8.05 -0.42
C LYS A 17 -4.14 -8.96 -1.61
N MET A 18 -3.99 -8.45 -2.82
CA MET A 18 -4.33 -9.13 -4.07
C MET A 18 -3.41 -8.64 -5.17
N ASP A 19 -3.20 -9.46 -6.19
CA ASP A 19 -2.34 -9.06 -7.32
C ASP A 19 -2.93 -7.87 -8.09
N LEU A 20 -2.05 -6.97 -8.53
CA LEU A 20 -2.37 -5.86 -9.43
C LEU A 20 -1.43 -5.95 -10.64
N SER A 21 -1.75 -6.89 -11.54
CA SER A 21 -0.89 -7.24 -12.67
C SER A 21 -0.63 -6.08 -13.63
N GLU A 22 -1.54 -5.12 -13.74
CA GLU A 22 -1.36 -3.90 -14.55
C GLU A 22 -0.23 -2.99 -14.04
N HIS A 23 0.14 -3.16 -12.77
CA HIS A 23 1.23 -2.43 -12.11
C HIS A 23 2.43 -3.34 -11.77
N ASN A 24 2.44 -4.60 -12.24
CA ASN A 24 3.43 -5.61 -11.87
C ASN A 24 3.57 -5.83 -10.35
N LEU A 25 2.50 -5.63 -9.58
CA LEU A 25 2.51 -5.84 -8.14
C LEU A 25 1.86 -7.18 -7.76
N THR A 26 2.43 -7.85 -6.77
CA THR A 26 1.94 -9.14 -6.26
C THR A 26 1.44 -9.04 -4.83
N ALA A 27 0.48 -9.90 -4.47
CA ALA A 27 -0.05 -9.97 -3.12
C ALA A 27 1.08 -10.25 -2.11
N GLY A 28 1.09 -9.49 -1.01
CA GLY A 28 2.11 -9.55 0.03
C GLY A 28 3.27 -8.57 -0.17
N GLN A 29 3.41 -7.96 -1.35
CA GLN A 29 4.43 -6.93 -1.58
C GLN A 29 4.20 -5.74 -0.64
N VAL A 30 5.29 -5.27 -0.03
CA VAL A 30 5.27 -4.23 1.00
C VAL A 30 5.48 -2.87 0.34
N GLY A 31 4.73 -1.88 0.80
CA GLY A 31 4.85 -0.50 0.34
C GLY A 31 4.69 0.49 1.50
N THR A 32 4.96 1.75 1.20
CA THR A 32 4.89 2.87 2.14
C THR A 32 3.96 3.94 1.58
N PRO A 33 2.90 4.35 2.30
CA PRO A 33 2.11 5.50 1.89
C PRO A 33 2.97 6.76 1.91
N VAL A 34 2.98 7.49 0.79
CA VAL A 34 3.76 8.72 0.60
C VAL A 34 2.89 9.97 0.54
N GLU A 35 1.63 9.84 0.15
CA GLU A 35 0.70 10.97 0.05
C GLU A 35 -0.76 10.56 0.33
N HIS A 36 -1.56 11.49 0.87
CA HIS A 36 -3.01 11.34 1.02
C HIS A 36 -3.71 12.06 -0.15
N LEU A 37 -4.33 11.30 -1.06
CA LEU A 37 -4.96 11.86 -2.26
C LEU A 37 -6.43 12.23 -2.02
N ALA A 38 -7.15 11.44 -1.21
CA ALA A 38 -8.55 11.67 -0.85
C ALA A 38 -8.92 10.85 0.42
N PRO A 39 -10.14 10.97 0.96
CA PRO A 39 -10.58 10.12 2.06
C PRO A 39 -10.46 8.63 1.71
N ASN A 40 -9.58 7.92 2.43
CA ASN A 40 -9.24 6.51 2.22
C ASN A 40 -8.54 6.19 0.88
N ILE A 41 -7.97 7.20 0.21
CA ILE A 41 -7.15 7.01 -1.00
C ILE A 41 -5.76 7.57 -0.70
N TYR A 42 -4.75 6.73 -0.89
CA TYR A 42 -3.36 7.02 -0.59
C TYR A 42 -2.51 6.69 -1.81
N GLU A 43 -1.50 7.50 -2.06
CA GLU A 43 -0.40 7.10 -2.92
C GLU A 43 0.56 6.23 -2.12
N VAL A 44 0.97 5.10 -2.70
CA VAL A 44 1.85 4.12 -2.06
C VAL A 44 3.03 3.88 -2.96
N ASP A 45 4.22 4.08 -2.40
CA ASP A 45 5.47 3.72 -3.05
C ASP A 45 5.83 2.27 -2.67
N PHE A 46 6.06 1.44 -3.68
CA PHE A 46 6.45 0.05 -3.49
C PHE A 46 7.92 -0.08 -3.84
N SER A 47 8.75 -0.38 -2.85
CA SER A 47 10.16 -0.67 -3.09
C SER A 47 10.28 -1.89 -3.99
N ASP A 48 11.11 -1.77 -5.01
CA ASP A 48 11.64 -2.90 -5.76
C ASP A 48 12.95 -3.37 -5.10
N ASP A 49 13.67 -4.26 -5.79
CA ASP A 49 14.92 -4.82 -5.30
C ASP A 49 16.10 -3.83 -5.37
N ASP A 50 15.91 -2.62 -5.93
CA ASP A 50 16.98 -1.66 -6.23
C ASP A 50 17.09 -0.48 -5.25
N GLY A 51 16.11 -0.27 -4.36
CA GLY A 51 16.23 0.61 -3.19
C GLY A 51 15.97 2.09 -3.43
#